data_AF-A0AAE1E4T3-F1
#
_entry.id   AF-A0AAE1E4T3-F1
#
_cell.length_a   1.000
_cell.length_b   1.000
_cell.length_c   1.000
_cell.angle_alpha   90.00
_cell.angle_beta   90.00
_cell.angle_gamma   90.00
#
_symmetry.space_group_name_H-M   'P 1'
#
loop_
_entity.id
_entity.type
_entity.pdbx_description
1 polymer ?
#
loop_
_entity_poly.entity_id
_entity_poly.type
_entity_poly.pdbx_seq_one_letter_code
_entity_poly.pdbx_strand_id
1 'polypeptide(L)'
;DERAKLSVRIQNAGTEVVEAKAGAGSATLSMAYAASEFANALLDAMNGTVGRVQCAFVRSDETEAKYFATPILLGRNGVEKNLGIGKLLDYERNLVNAAMDELKSNIKKGEEFVEKNYK
;
A
#
# COMPACT_ATOMS: atom_id res chain seq x y z
N ASP A 1 -6.30 3.89 -23.44
CA ASP A 1 -5.01 3.23 -23.73
C ASP A 1 -3.90 3.60 -22.76
N GLU A 2 -3.49 4.87 -22.65
CA GLU A 2 -2.38 5.27 -21.76
C GLU A 2 -2.62 4.93 -20.28
N ARG A 3 -3.83 5.12 -19.77
CA ARG A 3 -4.19 4.74 -18.39
C ARG A 3 -3.95 3.26 -18.11
N ALA A 4 -4.41 2.39 -19.02
CA ALA A 4 -4.25 0.95 -18.87
C ALA A 4 -2.78 0.54 -18.92
N LYS A 5 -2.01 1.09 -19.86
CA LYS A 5 -0.56 0.86 -19.93
C LYS A 5 0.16 1.30 -18.66
N LEU A 6 -0.19 2.47 -18.12
CA LEU A 6 0.40 2.98 -16.88
C LEU A 6 0.06 2.08 -15.69
N SER A 7 -1.20 1.67 -15.54
CA SER A 7 -1.62 0.77 -14.45
C SER A 7 -0.91 -0.58 -14.51
N VAL A 8 -0.81 -1.20 -15.69
CA VAL A 8 -0.09 -2.47 -15.90
C VAL A 8 1.39 -2.32 -15.55
N ARG A 9 2.02 -1.22 -15.99
CA ARG A 9 3.43 -0.96 -15.68
C ARG A 9 3.65 -0.78 -14.17
N ILE A 10 2.79 -0.03 -13.49
CA ILE A 10 2.90 0.16 -12.02
C ILE A 10 2.77 -1.17 -11.28
N GLN A 11 1.80 -2.01 -11.66
CA GLN A 11 1.58 -3.32 -11.04
C GLN A 11 2.76 -4.28 -11.23
N ASN A 12 3.48 -4.17 -12.35
CA ASN A 12 4.58 -5.06 -12.71
C ASN A 12 5.98 -4.45 -12.49
N ALA A 13 6.09 -3.21 -12.01
CA ALA A 13 7.37 -2.51 -11.88
C ALA A 13 8.40 -3.26 -11.00
N GLY A 14 7.94 -4.02 -10.00
CA GLY A 14 8.82 -4.87 -9.20
C GLY A 14 9.44 -6.01 -10.01
N THR A 15 8.61 -6.68 -10.82
CA THR A 15 9.04 -7.74 -11.75
C THR A 15 10.00 -7.19 -12.80
N GLU A 16 9.69 -6.02 -13.37
CA GLU A 16 10.58 -5.34 -14.34
C GLU A 16 12.00 -5.14 -13.77
N VAL A 17 12.12 -4.79 -12.48
CA VAL A 17 13.44 -4.64 -11.84
C VAL A 17 14.14 -5.97 -11.62
N VAL A 18 13.41 -7.03 -11.26
CA VAL A 18 13.99 -8.38 -11.11
C VAL A 18 14.53 -8.88 -12.44
N GLU A 19 13.77 -8.70 -13.52
CA GLU A 19 14.15 -9.05 -14.88
C GLU A 19 15.35 -8.23 -15.35
N ALA A 20 15.35 -6.92 -15.13
CA ALA A 20 16.47 -6.04 -15.47
C ALA A 20 17.75 -6.40 -14.69
N LYS A 21 17.61 -6.97 -13.48
CA LYS A 21 18.71 -7.50 -12.67
C LYS A 21 19.03 -8.97 -12.98
N ALA A 22 18.46 -9.55 -14.05
CA ALA A 22 18.64 -10.94 -14.44
C ALA A 22 18.40 -11.95 -13.31
N GLY A 23 17.40 -11.68 -12.46
CA GLY A 23 17.05 -12.52 -11.31
C GLY A 23 17.94 -12.34 -10.08
N ALA A 24 18.94 -11.44 -10.10
CA ALA A 24 19.84 -11.18 -8.97
C ALA A 24 19.21 -10.37 -7.81
N GLY A 25 17.89 -10.38 -7.69
CA GLY A 25 17.11 -9.69 -6.65
C GLY A 25 16.23 -8.56 -7.17
N SER A 26 15.43 -8.00 -6.28
CA SER A 26 14.42 -6.97 -6.58
C SER A 26 14.94 -5.54 -6.38
N ALA A 27 14.04 -4.56 -6.44
CA ALA A 27 14.32 -3.15 -6.18
C ALA A 27 14.88 -2.93 -4.76
N THR A 28 16.08 -2.34 -4.69
CA THR A 28 16.77 -2.04 -3.42
C THR A 28 16.84 -0.54 -3.16
N LEU A 29 17.53 0.20 -4.02
CA LEU A 29 17.76 1.64 -3.84
C LEU A 29 16.46 2.46 -3.89
N SER A 30 15.57 2.15 -4.84
CA SER A 30 14.27 2.81 -4.95
C SER A 30 13.36 2.50 -3.76
N MET A 31 13.41 1.27 -3.23
CA MET A 31 12.67 0.91 -2.03
C MET A 31 13.25 1.61 -0.79
N ALA A 32 14.57 1.72 -0.67
CA ALA A 32 15.22 2.46 0.42
C ALA A 32 14.81 3.95 0.41
N TYR A 33 14.76 4.56 -0.77
CA TYR A 33 14.25 5.92 -0.95
C TYR A 33 12.77 6.04 -0.54
N ALA A 34 11.90 5.16 -1.03
CA ALA A 34 10.47 5.18 -0.67
C ALA A 34 10.24 4.98 0.84
N ALA A 35 11.01 4.09 1.47
CA ALA A 35 10.97 3.88 2.92
C ALA A 35 11.45 5.12 3.69
N SER A 36 12.53 5.76 3.23
CA SER A 36 13.03 7.02 3.82
C SER A 36 11.99 8.13 3.75
N GLU A 37 11.33 8.31 2.59
CA GLU A 37 10.29 9.33 2.42
C GLU A 37 9.10 9.10 3.38
N PHE A 38 8.62 7.86 3.48
CA PHE A 38 7.54 7.52 4.40
C PHE A 38 7.94 7.71 5.87
N ALA A 39 9.13 7.23 6.25
CA ALA A 39 9.65 7.37 7.61
C ALA A 39 9.82 8.84 8.00
N ASN A 40 10.39 9.68 7.11
CA ASN A 40 10.52 11.11 7.35
C ASN A 40 9.16 11.78 7.52
N ALA A 41 8.17 11.45 6.68
CA ALA A 41 6.82 12.00 6.82
C ALA A 41 6.16 11.63 8.16
N LEU A 42 6.40 10.41 8.66
CA LEU A 42 5.94 9.97 9.97
C LEU A 42 6.65 10.72 11.10
N LEU A 43 7.98 10.85 11.04
CA LEU A 43 8.77 11.59 12.03
C LEU A 43 8.37 13.08 12.09
N ASP A 44 8.16 13.70 10.95
CA ASP A 44 7.69 15.09 10.86
C ASP A 44 6.34 15.27 11.54
N ALA A 45 5.40 14.35 11.28
CA ALA A 45 4.08 14.35 11.91
C ALA A 45 4.17 14.14 13.42
N MET A 46 5.04 13.24 13.87
CA MET A 46 5.34 13.00 15.29
C MET A 46 5.92 14.24 15.98
N ASN A 47 6.75 15.01 15.27
CA ASN A 47 7.28 16.29 15.72
C ASN A 47 6.26 17.45 15.67
N GLY A 48 5.02 17.19 15.26
CA GLY A 48 3.93 18.16 15.25
C GLY A 48 3.73 18.91 13.94
N THR A 49 4.39 18.49 12.86
CA THR A 49 4.09 19.00 11.52
C THR A 49 2.70 18.55 11.11
N VAL A 50 1.82 19.49 10.78
CA VAL A 50 0.44 19.20 10.40
C VAL A 50 0.31 18.94 8.90
N GLY A 51 -0.72 18.19 8.50
CA GLY A 51 -1.05 17.97 7.08
C GLY A 51 -0.14 16.98 6.36
N ARG A 52 0.59 16.13 7.08
CA ARG A 52 1.39 15.05 6.48
C ARG A 52 0.46 13.91 6.04
N VAL A 53 0.34 13.72 4.72
CA VAL A 53 -0.49 12.64 4.15
C VAL A 53 0.40 11.65 3.40
N GLN A 54 0.17 10.36 3.62
CA GLN A 54 0.85 9.27 2.92
C GLN A 54 -0.15 8.16 2.59
N CYS A 55 0.07 7.39 1.52
CA CYS A 55 -0.68 6.16 1.31
C CYS A 55 0.00 5.03 2.08
N ALA A 56 -0.75 4.29 2.90
CA ALA A 56 -0.23 3.15 3.64
C ALA A 56 -1.26 2.03 3.72
N PHE A 57 -0.77 0.79 3.69
CA PHE A 57 -1.59 -0.40 3.93
C PHE A 57 -1.80 -0.58 5.44
N VAL A 58 -3.00 -0.23 5.91
CA VAL A 58 -3.37 -0.20 7.33
C VAL A 58 -4.65 -0.97 7.57
N ARG A 59 -4.96 -1.25 8.84
CA ARG A 59 -6.30 -1.73 9.22
C ARG A 59 -7.34 -0.70 8.77
N SER A 60 -8.34 -1.14 8.05
CA SER A 60 -9.26 -0.25 7.33
C SER A 60 -10.65 -0.88 7.20
N ASP A 61 -11.66 -0.03 7.23
CA ASP A 61 -13.06 -0.37 6.98
C ASP A 61 -13.56 0.21 5.63
N GLU A 62 -12.65 0.75 4.80
CA GLU A 62 -12.97 1.36 3.50
C GLU A 62 -13.40 0.34 2.44
N THR A 63 -13.13 -0.94 2.69
CA THR A 63 -13.52 -2.07 1.84
C THR A 63 -13.92 -3.24 2.71
N GLU A 64 -14.40 -4.31 2.10
CA GLU A 64 -14.62 -5.61 2.74
C GLU A 64 -13.35 -6.32 3.25
N ALA A 65 -12.15 -5.86 2.87
CA ALA A 65 -10.89 -6.39 3.36
C ALA A 65 -10.48 -5.71 4.68
N LYS A 66 -10.04 -6.50 5.68
CA LYS A 66 -9.62 -6.01 7.01
C LYS A 66 -8.46 -5.01 6.99
N TYR A 67 -7.64 -5.06 5.94
CA TYR A 67 -6.52 -4.17 5.71
C TYR A 67 -6.60 -3.67 4.27
N PHE A 68 -6.38 -2.37 4.07
CA PHE A 68 -6.46 -1.74 2.76
C PHE A 68 -5.58 -0.49 2.69
N ALA A 69 -5.04 -0.20 1.50
CA ALA A 69 -4.18 0.96 1.30
C ALA A 69 -4.98 2.19 0.87
N THR A 70 -4.94 3.24 1.69
CA THR A 70 -5.63 4.52 1.44
C THR A 70 -4.76 5.68 1.88
N PRO A 71 -5.02 6.91 1.42
CA PRO A 71 -4.37 8.09 1.96
C PRO A 71 -4.71 8.24 3.44
N ILE A 72 -3.69 8.31 4.28
CA ILE A 72 -3.81 8.52 5.73
C ILE A 72 -3.18 9.85 6.11
N LEU A 73 -3.87 10.60 6.96
CA LEU A 73 -3.30 11.74 7.67
C LEU A 73 -2.48 11.19 8.84
N LEU A 74 -1.21 11.56 8.87
CA LEU A 74 -0.29 11.26 9.95
C LEU A 74 -0.32 12.38 10.98
N GLY A 75 -0.26 12.00 12.25
CA GLY A 75 -0.20 12.90 13.39
C GLY A 75 0.77 12.39 14.46
N ARG A 76 0.69 12.99 15.66
CA ARG A 76 1.64 12.72 16.74
C ARG A 76 1.68 11.27 17.22
N ASN A 77 0.57 10.56 17.04
CA ASN A 77 0.38 9.18 17.52
C ASN A 77 0.23 8.19 16.36
N GLY A 78 0.79 8.48 15.19
CA GLY A 78 0.68 7.63 14.00
C GLY A 78 -0.48 8.04 13.10
N VAL A 79 -1.36 7.09 12.74
CA VAL A 79 -2.51 7.36 11.87
C VAL A 79 -3.53 8.19 12.63
N GLU A 80 -3.70 9.46 12.24
CA GLU A 80 -4.68 10.36 12.84
C GLU A 80 -6.05 10.22 12.17
N LYS A 81 -6.06 10.04 10.85
CA LYS A 81 -7.30 9.85 10.09
C LYS A 81 -7.05 9.06 8.80
N ASN A 82 -7.93 8.10 8.52
CA ASN A 82 -8.03 7.55 7.17
C ASN A 82 -8.87 8.49 6.30
N LEU A 83 -8.31 8.95 5.17
CA LEU A 83 -9.00 9.87 4.25
C LEU A 83 -9.86 9.13 3.22
N GLY A 84 -9.79 7.81 3.22
CA GLY A 84 -10.62 6.92 2.43
C GLY A 84 -10.25 6.85 0.96
N ILE A 85 -11.00 6.04 0.22
CA ILE A 85 -10.70 5.74 -1.20
C ILE A 85 -11.13 6.87 -2.15
N GLY A 86 -11.99 7.78 -1.69
CA GLY A 86 -12.50 8.89 -2.48
C GLY A 86 -13.43 8.46 -3.63
N LYS A 87 -13.60 9.33 -4.63
CA LYS A 87 -14.44 9.05 -5.80
C LYS A 87 -13.61 8.35 -6.87
N LEU A 88 -13.99 7.12 -7.20
CA LEU A 88 -13.33 6.33 -8.23
C LEU A 88 -14.04 6.41 -9.57
N LEU A 89 -13.26 6.39 -10.65
CA LEU A 89 -13.74 6.12 -12.00
C LEU A 89 -14.11 4.64 -12.14
N ASP A 90 -14.97 4.30 -13.11
CA ASP A 90 -15.40 2.90 -13.32
C ASP A 90 -14.21 1.97 -13.59
N TYR A 91 -13.20 2.46 -14.31
CA TYR A 91 -11.94 1.75 -14.53
C TYR A 91 -11.25 1.37 -13.21
N GLU A 92 -11.14 2.32 -12.26
CA GLU A 92 -10.47 2.11 -10.97
C GLU A 92 -11.31 1.22 -10.05
N ARG A 93 -12.64 1.38 -10.05
CA ARG A 93 -13.55 0.48 -9.30
C ARG A 93 -13.41 -0.96 -9.76
N ASN A 94 -13.31 -1.18 -11.07
CA ASN A 94 -13.10 -2.52 -11.61
C ASN A 94 -11.76 -3.12 -11.16
N LEU A 95 -10.70 -2.32 -11.06
CA LEU A 95 -9.42 -2.78 -10.53
C LEU A 95 -9.51 -3.13 -9.03
N VAL A 96 -10.18 -2.30 -8.23
CA VAL A 96 -10.40 -2.56 -6.81
C VAL A 96 -11.17 -3.87 -6.63
N ASN A 97 -12.29 -4.03 -7.34
CA ASN A 97 -13.10 -5.24 -7.29
C ASN A 97 -12.31 -6.49 -7.70
N ALA A 98 -11.52 -6.40 -8.78
CA ALA A 98 -10.70 -7.52 -9.24
C ALA A 98 -9.61 -7.94 -8.22
N ALA A 99 -9.12 -6.99 -7.42
CA ALA A 99 -8.08 -7.26 -6.41
C ALA A 99 -8.64 -7.84 -5.09
N MET A 100 -9.96 -7.76 -4.83
CA MET A 100 -10.53 -8.05 -3.51
C MET A 100 -10.33 -9.48 -3.04
N ASP A 101 -10.59 -10.46 -3.91
CA ASP A 101 -10.51 -11.88 -3.50
C ASP A 101 -9.07 -12.30 -3.21
N GLU A 102 -8.11 -11.86 -4.02
CA GLU A 102 -6.69 -12.08 -3.77
C GLU A 102 -6.23 -11.39 -2.48
N LEU A 103 -6.65 -10.13 -2.26
CA LEU A 103 -6.30 -9.39 -1.06
C LEU A 103 -6.84 -10.06 0.22
N LYS A 104 -8.11 -10.46 0.21
CA LYS A 104 -8.73 -11.20 1.34
C LYS A 104 -8.00 -12.52 1.62
N SER A 105 -7.61 -13.25 0.57
CA SER A 105 -6.84 -14.49 0.67
C SER A 105 -5.46 -14.26 1.31
N ASN A 106 -4.73 -13.23 0.86
CA ASN A 106 -3.41 -12.88 1.38
C ASN A 106 -3.48 -12.44 2.86
N ILE A 107 -4.48 -11.64 3.23
CA ILE A 107 -4.72 -11.24 4.62
C ILE A 107 -4.98 -12.48 5.49
N LYS A 108 -5.91 -13.34 5.07
CA LYS A 108 -6.26 -14.56 5.80
C LYS A 108 -5.04 -15.47 6.00
N LYS A 109 -4.20 -15.62 4.96
CA LYS A 109 -2.95 -16.39 5.04
C LYS A 109 -2.01 -15.85 6.13
N GLY A 110 -1.88 -14.53 6.26
CA GLY A 110 -1.08 -13.91 7.31
C GLY A 110 -1.65 -14.14 8.72
N GLU A 111 -2.97 -13.98 8.87
CA GLU A 111 -3.66 -14.19 10.16
C GLU A 111 -3.56 -15.65 10.63
N GLU A 112 -3.84 -16.61 9.73
CA GLU A 112 -3.75 -18.04 10.04
C GLU A 112 -2.33 -18.48 10.37
N PHE A 113 -1.31 -17.88 9.72
CA PHE A 113 0.07 -18.17 10.04
C PHE A 113 0.37 -17.83 11.50
N VAL A 114 -0.07 -16.66 11.98
CA VAL A 114 0.15 -16.26 13.38
C VAL A 114 -0.65 -17.15 14.33
N GLU A 115 -1.92 -17.42 14.01
CA GLU A 115 -2.78 -18.28 14.83
C GLU A 115 -2.24 -19.70 14.99
N LYS A 116 -1.65 -20.29 13.94
CA LYS A 116 -1.09 -21.64 13.99
C LYS A 116 0.24 -21.73 14.74
N ASN A 117 1.03 -20.66 14.79
CA ASN A 117 2.41 -20.70 15.27
C ASN A 117 2.66 -19.94 16.58
N TYR A 118 1.78 -19.02 16.99
CA TYR A 118 2.03 -18.09 18.10
C TYR A 118 0.82 -17.83 19.01
N LYS A 119 -0.34 -18.46 18.77
CA LYS A 119 -1.46 -18.49 19.72
C LYS A 119 -1.55 -19.86 20.38
#